data_AF-A0A811NAT7-F1
#
_entry.id   AF-A0A811NAT7-F1
#
_cell.length_a   1.000
_cell.length_b   1.000
_cell.length_c   1.000
_cell.angle_alpha   90.00
_cell.angle_beta   90.00
_cell.angle_gamma   90.00
#
_symmetry.space_group_name_H-M   'P 1'
#
loop_
_entity.id
_entity.type
_entity.pdbx_description
1 polymer ?
#
loop_
_entity_poly.entity_id
_entity_poly.type
_entity_poly.pdbx_seq_one_letter_code
_entity_poly.pdbx_strand_id
1 'polypeptide(L)'
;MRKKSVELLEELGPPQGLLPMEDIQEFGYNRETGFMWLLQGKKKVEHTFKKIKQTVSYAAEVTAFVEKGKLSKITGVKTKELMLWLSVVEVYVPEASPEKVTFKTGTGLSDSFDAAAFALGE
;
A
#
# COMPACT_ATOMS: atom_id res chain seq x y z
N MET A 1 18.35 1.51 -4.89
CA MET A 1 17.12 2.09 -4.30
C MET A 1 16.14 1.02 -3.81
N ARG A 2 15.73 0.08 -4.68
CA ARG A 2 14.80 -1.01 -4.34
C ARG A 2 15.09 -1.71 -3.00
N LYS A 3 16.34 -2.09 -2.71
CA LYS A 3 16.72 -2.76 -1.45
C LYS A 3 16.40 -1.93 -0.19
N LYS A 4 16.75 -0.63 -0.18
CA LYS A 4 16.45 0.27 0.95
C LYS A 4 14.95 0.50 1.14
N SER A 5 14.20 0.61 0.05
CA SER A 5 12.73 0.75 0.09
C SER A 5 12.07 -0.52 0.65
N VAL A 6 12.58 -1.70 0.28
CA VAL A 6 12.11 -3.00 0.79
C VAL A 6 12.39 -3.14 2.29
N GLU A 7 13.61 -2.81 2.74
CA GLU A 7 14.00 -2.79 4.15
C GLU A 7 13.12 -1.83 4.96
N LEU A 8 12.86 -0.62 4.44
CA LEU A 8 11.98 0.34 5.09
C LEU A 8 10.55 -0.20 5.19
N LEU A 9 10.00 -0.80 4.13
CA LEU A 9 8.65 -1.40 4.13
C LEU A 9 8.52 -2.55 5.14
N GLU A 10 9.56 -3.34 5.28
CA GLU A 10 9.67 -4.42 6.29
C GLU A 10 9.44 -3.88 7.70
N GLU A 11 9.93 -2.68 8.00
CA GLU A 11 9.75 -2.03 9.31
C GLU A 11 8.34 -1.44 9.53
N LEU A 12 7.60 -1.11 8.47
CA LEU A 12 6.29 -0.44 8.59
C LEU A 12 5.20 -1.43 9.01
N GLY A 13 5.37 -2.71 8.66
CA GLY A 13 4.50 -3.82 9.04
C GLY A 13 3.54 -4.35 7.96
N PRO A 14 2.96 -3.52 7.06
CA PRO A 14 2.20 -4.04 5.92
C PRO A 14 3.08 -4.85 4.94
N PRO A 15 2.48 -5.78 4.18
CA PRO A 15 3.19 -6.59 3.18
C PRO A 15 4.01 -5.76 2.18
N GLN A 16 5.23 -6.22 1.88
CA GLN A 16 6.19 -5.49 1.04
C GLN A 16 5.79 -5.35 -0.44
N GLY A 17 4.92 -6.23 -0.95
CA GLY A 17 4.40 -6.15 -2.32
C GLY A 17 3.20 -5.20 -2.46
N LEU A 18 2.81 -4.50 -1.40
CA LEU A 18 1.71 -3.53 -1.44
C LEU A 18 2.01 -2.28 -2.25
N LEU A 19 3.28 -1.92 -2.45
CA LEU A 19 3.65 -0.73 -3.19
C LEU A 19 4.22 -1.09 -4.57
N PRO A 20 4.00 -0.25 -5.58
CA PRO A 20 4.60 -0.46 -6.89
C PRO A 20 6.11 -0.28 -6.78
N MET A 21 6.85 -1.35 -7.03
CA MET A 21 8.32 -1.33 -6.96
C MET A 21 8.98 -1.01 -8.31
N GLU A 22 8.19 -0.87 -9.38
CA GLU A 22 8.66 -0.49 -10.70
C GLU A 22 8.77 1.02 -10.83
N ASP A 23 9.89 1.52 -11.35
CA ASP A 23 10.09 2.93 -11.69
C ASP A 23 9.89 3.92 -10.53
N ILE A 24 10.13 3.46 -9.29
CA ILE A 24 10.31 4.37 -8.15
C ILE A 24 11.49 5.28 -8.49
N GLN A 25 11.31 6.59 -8.30
CA GLN A 25 12.34 7.61 -8.39
C GLN A 25 12.80 8.08 -7.01
N GLU A 26 11.87 8.12 -6.06
CA GLU A 26 12.15 8.52 -4.69
C GLU A 26 11.31 7.71 -3.71
N PHE A 27 11.92 7.35 -2.58
CA PHE A 27 11.22 6.81 -1.42
C PHE A 27 11.78 7.49 -0.19
N GLY A 28 10.92 8.20 0.53
CA GLY A 28 11.29 8.92 1.74
C GLY A 28 10.44 8.49 2.93
N TYR A 29 11.06 8.49 4.11
CA TYR A 29 10.37 8.23 5.36
C TYR A 29 10.97 9.12 6.46
N ASN A 30 10.14 10.02 6.99
CA ASN A 30 10.45 10.78 8.18
C ASN A 30 9.99 9.98 9.42
N ARG A 31 10.94 9.40 10.15
CA ARG A 31 10.68 8.61 11.35
C ARG A 31 10.14 9.43 12.53
N GLU A 32 10.48 10.72 12.60
CA GLU A 32 10.03 11.61 13.67
C GLU A 32 8.53 11.90 13.54
N THR A 33 8.06 12.14 12.31
CA THR A 33 6.65 12.46 12.05
C THR A 33 5.82 11.25 11.62
N GLY A 34 6.46 10.12 11.32
CA GLY A 34 5.82 8.94 10.72
C GLY A 34 5.41 9.15 9.26
N PHE A 35 5.81 10.23 8.60
CA PHE A 35 5.35 10.54 7.23
C PHE A 35 6.22 9.83 6.19
N MET A 36 5.59 9.14 5.23
CA MET A 36 6.27 8.57 4.07
C MET A 36 5.77 9.18 2.76
N TRP A 37 6.64 9.11 1.74
CA TRP A 37 6.26 9.35 0.37
C TRP A 37 7.01 8.43 -0.59
N LEU A 38 6.35 8.12 -1.70
CA LEU A 38 6.90 7.40 -2.83
C LEU A 38 6.59 8.20 -4.09
N LEU A 39 7.62 8.48 -4.88
CA LEU A 39 7.50 9.08 -6.20
C LEU A 39 7.89 8.06 -7.26
N GLN A 40 7.07 7.92 -8.30
CA GLN A 40 7.34 7.06 -9.45
C GLN A 40 7.36 7.88 -10.75
N GLY A 41 8.16 7.45 -11.74
CA GLY A 41 8.30 8.17 -13.01
C GLY A 41 7.03 8.12 -13.88
N LYS A 42 6.22 7.07 -13.73
CA LYS A 42 4.94 6.92 -14.41
C LYS A 42 3.83 7.73 -13.71
N LYS A 43 3.04 8.47 -14.51
CA LYS A 43 1.88 9.24 -14.01
C LYS A 43 0.83 8.38 -13.28
N LYS A 44 0.68 7.14 -13.72
CA LYS A 44 -0.23 6.14 -13.13
C LYS A 44 0.32 4.74 -13.40
N VAL A 45 0.26 3.87 -12.40
CA VAL A 45 0.55 2.44 -12.53
C VAL A 45 -0.68 1.68 -12.03
N GLU A 46 -1.14 0.72 -12.82
CA GLU A 46 -2.18 -0.21 -12.38
C GLU A 46 -1.53 -1.57 -12.13
N HIS A 47 -1.96 -2.24 -11.07
CA HIS A 47 -1.51 -3.57 -10.70
C HIS A 47 -2.72 -4.42 -10.34
N THR A 48 -2.68 -5.71 -10.67
CA THR A 48 -3.71 -6.67 -10.28
C THR A 48 -3.10 -7.77 -9.44
N PHE A 49 -3.47 -7.80 -8.16
CA PHE A 49 -3.10 -8.86 -7.24
C PHE A 49 -3.89 -10.13 -7.61
N LYS A 50 -3.23 -11.06 -8.29
CA LYS A 50 -3.91 -12.18 -8.95
C LYS A 50 -4.63 -13.12 -7.98
N LYS A 51 -4.07 -13.38 -6.79
CA LYS A 51 -4.69 -14.30 -5.82
C LYS A 51 -6.04 -13.80 -5.32
N ILE A 52 -6.21 -12.49 -5.17
CA ILE A 52 -7.46 -11.87 -4.71
C ILE A 52 -8.27 -11.24 -5.83
N LYS A 53 -7.76 -11.25 -7.06
CA LYS A 53 -8.36 -10.63 -8.25
C LYS A 53 -8.68 -9.14 -8.08
N GLN A 54 -7.88 -8.46 -7.24
CA GLN A 54 -8.07 -7.05 -6.94
C GLN A 54 -7.18 -6.19 -7.84
N THR A 55 -7.78 -5.25 -8.56
CA THR A 55 -7.03 -4.24 -9.32
C THR A 55 -6.91 -2.97 -8.50
N VAL A 56 -5.68 -2.48 -8.38
CA VAL A 56 -5.32 -1.23 -7.70
C VAL A 56 -4.62 -0.29 -8.66
N SER A 57 -4.72 1.00 -8.40
CA SER A 57 -3.99 2.03 -9.13
C SER A 57 -3.20 2.92 -8.19
N TYR A 58 -1.96 3.21 -8.58
CA TYR A 58 -1.03 4.10 -7.90
C TYR A 58 -0.80 5.34 -8.77
N ALA A 59 -0.92 6.52 -8.16
CA ALA A 59 -0.57 7.79 -8.77
C ALA A 59 0.96 7.99 -8.80
N ALA A 60 1.42 9.06 -9.48
CA ALA A 60 2.82 9.45 -9.52
C ALA A 60 3.42 9.67 -8.13
N GLU A 61 2.61 10.15 -7.19
CA GLU A 61 2.96 10.36 -5.80
C GLU A 61 1.99 9.57 -4.90
N VAL A 62 2.55 8.79 -3.99
CA VAL A 62 1.83 8.07 -2.94
C VAL A 62 2.38 8.54 -1.61
N THR A 63 1.50 8.92 -0.68
CA THR A 63 1.89 9.34 0.67
C THR A 63 1.05 8.64 1.72
N ALA A 64 1.59 8.51 2.92
CA ALA A 64 0.89 7.94 4.07
C ALA A 64 1.57 8.34 5.38
N PHE A 65 0.85 8.18 6.49
CA PHE A 65 1.43 8.16 7.83
C PHE A 65 1.57 6.72 8.29
N VAL A 66 2.72 6.42 8.89
CA VAL A 66 3.11 5.11 9.40
C VAL A 66 2.87 5.06 10.89
N GLU A 67 2.14 4.04 11.30
CA GLU A 67 2.04 3.56 12.67
C GLU A 67 2.44 2.08 12.67
N LYS A 68 2.68 1.49 13.84
CA LYS A 68 3.09 0.08 13.93
C LYS A 68 2.03 -0.82 13.28
N GLY A 69 2.38 -1.47 12.17
CA GLY A 69 1.47 -2.37 11.45
C GLY A 69 0.34 -1.68 10.69
N LYS A 70 0.40 -0.34 10.52
CA LYS A 70 -0.67 0.45 9.93
C LYS A 70 -0.16 1.62 9.09
N LEU A 71 -0.79 1.84 7.96
CA LEU A 71 -0.70 3.04 7.14
C LEU A 71 -2.02 3.78 7.18
N SER A 72 -1.99 5.08 7.45
CA SER A 72 -3.18 5.92 7.55
C SER A 72 -3.05 7.16 6.67
N LYS A 73 -4.19 7.79 6.36
CA LYS A 73 -4.31 8.97 5.49
C LYS A 73 -3.59 8.76 4.15
N ILE A 74 -3.73 7.56 3.60
CA ILE A 74 -3.09 7.19 2.35
C ILE A 74 -3.64 8.06 1.22
N THR A 75 -2.74 8.55 0.37
CA THR A 75 -3.09 9.26 -0.86
C THR A 75 -2.42 8.59 -2.05
N GLY A 76 -2.97 8.82 -3.25
CA GLY A 76 -2.40 8.26 -4.49
C GLY A 76 -2.74 6.78 -4.74
N VAL A 77 -3.42 6.09 -3.84
CA VAL A 77 -3.83 4.68 -4.01
C VAL A 77 -5.34 4.57 -4.18
N LYS A 78 -5.77 3.82 -5.21
CA LYS A 78 -7.19 3.47 -5.41
C LYS A 78 -7.35 1.98 -5.66
N THR A 79 -8.47 1.44 -5.22
CA THR A 79 -8.92 0.07 -5.48
C THR A 79 -10.14 0.07 -6.39
N LYS A 80 -10.31 -0.94 -7.22
CA LYS A 80 -11.46 -1.06 -8.13
C LYS A 80 -12.55 -1.95 -7.53
N GLU A 81 -13.57 -1.33 -6.97
CA GLU A 81 -14.74 -2.00 -6.37
C GLU A 81 -16.00 -1.76 -7.19
N LEU A 82 -16.76 -2.80 -7.54
CA LEU A 82 -18.02 -2.70 -8.30
C LEU A 82 -17.94 -1.75 -9.52
N MET A 83 -16.82 -1.82 -10.25
CA MET A 83 -16.47 -0.96 -11.41
C MET A 83 -16.11 0.50 -11.08
N LEU A 84 -16.10 0.91 -9.81
CA LEU A 84 -15.70 2.23 -9.34
C LEU A 84 -14.29 2.22 -8.75
N TRP A 85 -13.56 3.32 -8.93
CA TRP A 85 -12.27 3.52 -8.29
C TRP A 85 -12.45 4.24 -6.96
N LEU A 86 -12.19 3.53 -5.86
CA LEU A 86 -12.31 4.07 -4.50
C LEU A 86 -10.92 4.33 -3.92
N SER A 87 -10.75 5.48 -3.28
CA SER A 87 -9.49 5.81 -2.61
C SER A 87 -9.29 4.92 -1.39
N VAL A 88 -8.15 4.27 -1.32
CA VAL A 88 -7.69 3.57 -0.12
C VAL A 88 -7.12 4.63 0.82
N VAL A 89 -7.59 4.67 2.06
CA VAL A 89 -7.19 5.67 3.06
C VAL A 89 -6.47 5.05 4.25
N GLU A 90 -6.65 3.75 4.47
CA GLU A 90 -6.02 3.02 5.56
C GLU A 90 -5.70 1.58 5.13
N VAL A 91 -4.56 1.08 5.56
CA VAL A 91 -4.15 -0.33 5.45
C VAL A 91 -3.56 -0.74 6.78
N TYR A 92 -3.95 -1.88 7.35
CA TYR A 92 -3.38 -2.36 8.61
C TYR A 92 -3.38 -3.87 8.73
N VAL A 93 -2.50 -4.39 9.56
CA VAL A 93 -2.44 -5.79 9.99
C VAL A 93 -3.17 -5.91 11.34
N PRO A 94 -4.30 -6.63 11.42
CA PRO A 94 -5.01 -6.81 12.68
C PRO A 94 -4.17 -7.60 13.70
N GLU A 95 -4.13 -7.15 14.96
CA GLU A 95 -3.38 -7.85 16.02
C GLU A 95 -3.88 -9.29 16.26
N ALA A 96 -5.19 -9.52 16.11
CA ALA A 96 -5.81 -10.83 16.29
C ALA A 96 -5.56 -11.80 15.13
N SER A 97 -5.11 -11.30 13.98
CA SER A 97 -4.87 -12.10 12.77
C SER A 97 -3.70 -11.50 11.96
N PRO A 98 -2.45 -11.68 12.42
CA PRO A 98 -1.25 -11.12 11.80
C PRO A 98 -0.98 -11.60 10.37
N GLU A 99 -1.60 -12.72 9.96
CA GLU A 99 -1.57 -13.26 8.61
C GLU A 99 -2.51 -12.54 7.64
N LYS A 100 -3.35 -11.62 8.13
CA LYS A 100 -4.29 -10.83 7.35
C LYS A 100 -3.83 -9.38 7.20
N VAL A 101 -4.29 -8.76 6.13
CA VAL A 101 -4.19 -7.32 5.92
C VAL A 101 -5.57 -6.78 5.56
N THR A 102 -5.95 -5.68 6.20
CA THR A 102 -7.23 -5.01 6.02
C THR A 102 -7.02 -3.67 5.33
N PHE A 103 -7.83 -3.39 4.32
CA PHE A 103 -7.88 -2.13 3.59
C PHE A 103 -9.18 -1.43 3.92
N LYS A 104 -9.14 -0.10 4.08
CA LYS A 104 -10.34 0.73 4.17
C LYS A 104 -10.33 1.81 3.11
N THR A 105 -11.51 2.07 2.56
CA THR A 105 -11.72 3.14 1.59
C THR A 105 -12.29 4.40 2.26
N GLY A 106 -12.14 5.54 1.58
CA GLY A 106 -12.73 6.81 2.03
C GLY A 106 -14.26 6.80 2.12
N THR A 107 -14.93 5.78 1.54
CA THR A 107 -16.39 5.59 1.64
C THR A 107 -16.79 4.70 2.81
N GLY A 108 -15.83 4.23 3.62
CA GLY A 108 -16.07 3.36 4.77
C GLY A 108 -16.16 1.87 4.45
N LEU A 109 -15.92 1.45 3.20
CA LEU A 109 -15.81 0.03 2.88
C LEU A 109 -14.50 -0.52 3.44
N SER A 110 -14.54 -1.79 3.85
CA SER A 110 -13.40 -2.47 4.47
C SER A 110 -13.34 -3.91 4.02
N ASP A 111 -12.18 -4.33 3.52
CA ASP A 111 -11.94 -5.69 3.04
C ASP A 111 -10.65 -6.24 3.66
N SER A 112 -10.65 -7.53 4.00
CA SER A 112 -9.50 -8.21 4.60
C SER A 112 -9.10 -9.41 3.79
N PHE A 113 -7.80 -9.55 3.57
CA PHE A 113 -7.21 -10.54 2.68
C PHE A 113 -6.01 -11.22 3.36
N ASP A 114 -5.60 -12.38 2.87
CA ASP A 114 -4.33 -12.98 3.28
C ASP A 114 -3.16 -12.09 2.87
N ALA A 115 -2.29 -11.76 3.82
CA ALA A 115 -1.08 -10.94 3.60
C ALA A 115 -0.17 -11.55 2.51
N ALA A 116 -0.18 -12.88 2.39
CA ALA A 116 0.54 -13.62 1.36
C ALA A 116 0.06 -13.34 -0.08
N ALA A 117 -1.08 -12.67 -0.27
CA ALA A 117 -1.55 -12.19 -1.58
C ALA A 117 -0.89 -10.88 -2.06
N PHE A 118 -0.04 -10.29 -1.20
CA PHE A 118 0.67 -9.04 -1.46
C PHE A 118 2.17 -9.23 -1.25
N ALA A 119 2.68 -10.44 -1.48
CA ALA A 119 4.12 -10.70 -1.44
C ALA A 119 4.81 -10.02 -2.63
N LEU A 120 6.12 -9.75 -2.50
CA LEU A 120 6.90 -9.16 -3.59
C LEU A 120 6.86 -10.07 -4.84
N GLY A 121 6.51 -9.50 -5.99
CA GLY A 121 6.50 -10.19 -7.28
C GLY A 121 5.19 -10.92 -7.62
N GLU A 122 4.15 -10.71 -6.81
CA GLU A 122 2.78 -11.16 -7.10
C GLU A 122 2.09 -10.36 -8.21
#